data_AF-A0A2D6NWR7-F1
#
_entry.id   AF-A0A2D6NWR7-F1
#
_cell.length_a   1.000
_cell.length_b   1.000
_cell.length_c   1.000
_cell.angle_alpha   90.00
_cell.angle_beta   90.00
_cell.angle_gamma   90.00
#
_symmetry.space_group_name_H-M   'P 1'
#
loop_
_entity.id
_entity.type
_entity.pdbx_description
1 polymer ?
#
loop_
_entity_poly.entity_id
_entity_poly.type
_entity_poly.pdbx_seq_one_letter_code
_entity_poly.pdbx_strand_id
1 'polypeptide(L)'
;MAIINPKQLDLRVYMNPNDDNSGNDKSPYAQSATLAGTASVASGALVLDGNSDYLTFPDTASNSLFSRNELTLFAWFNVDTLDTTAQTIIAKYDDGNNNRAYMLRIEATSDTIRSFLSFGGTANNSDIETSETITPGTDYFVVTTWDGAHHKAFINGVEKTSEFYSGGIFDGNELVSIGASFNTTAEEFFDGTIYQAGVSGRAWSPQQIANLFHLGKTYRVIEPKKELLFSENFGGSNVLSQYIKSGGTFAIEYQNTTGKNYLKCLTGTSVTLKTLTNDWNGANFTDSQTTIAGSPTVTRNTSDVTITMSANDAITDIVVRRN
;
A
#
# COMPACT_ATOMS: atom_id res chain seq x y z
N MET A 1 -11.21 -12.98 5.95
CA MET A 1 -10.61 -11.64 5.85
C MET A 1 -10.66 -11.23 4.39
N ALA A 2 -11.46 -10.22 4.03
CA ALA A 2 -11.53 -9.79 2.62
C ALA A 2 -10.22 -9.09 2.26
N ILE A 3 -9.56 -9.52 1.19
CA ILE A 3 -8.36 -8.85 0.66
C ILE A 3 -8.80 -7.44 0.25
N ILE A 4 -8.30 -6.43 0.94
CA ILE A 4 -8.61 -5.03 0.63
C ILE A 4 -7.85 -4.68 -0.65
N ASN A 5 -8.59 -4.42 -1.73
CA ASN A 5 -7.99 -4.01 -2.99
C ASN A 5 -7.43 -2.58 -2.85
N PRO A 6 -6.14 -2.32 -3.17
CA PRO A 6 -5.55 -0.98 -3.10
C PRO A 6 -6.32 0.08 -3.92
N LYS A 7 -6.95 -0.31 -5.03
CA LYS A 7 -7.84 0.58 -5.81
C LYS A 7 -9.08 1.01 -5.04
N GLN A 8 -9.54 0.19 -4.10
CA GLN A 8 -10.64 0.57 -3.21
C GLN A 8 -10.17 1.53 -2.13
N LEU A 9 -8.88 1.71 -1.88
CA LEU A 9 -8.40 2.63 -0.85
C LEU A 9 -8.15 4.05 -1.36
N ASP A 10 -8.22 4.33 -2.67
CA ASP A 10 -7.97 5.65 -3.28
C ASP A 10 -6.76 6.39 -2.65
N LEU A 11 -5.65 5.68 -2.52
CA LEU A 11 -4.42 6.23 -1.95
C LEU A 11 -3.89 7.34 -2.84
N ARG A 12 -3.68 8.52 -2.25
CA ARG A 12 -3.16 9.73 -2.89
C ARG A 12 -1.67 9.90 -2.62
N VAL A 13 -1.26 9.51 -1.41
CA VAL A 13 0.12 9.36 -0.96
C VAL A 13 0.14 8.13 -0.08
N TYR A 14 1.13 7.26 -0.26
CA TYR A 14 1.30 6.08 0.57
C TYR A 14 2.77 5.71 0.71
N MET A 15 3.34 5.96 1.89
CA MET A 15 4.67 5.49 2.26
C MET A 15 4.57 4.09 2.86
N ASN A 16 5.29 3.13 2.29
CA ASN A 16 5.44 1.79 2.85
C ASN A 16 6.85 1.25 2.61
N PRO A 17 7.80 1.57 3.50
CA PRO A 17 9.17 1.13 3.31
C PRO A 17 9.35 -0.38 3.39
N ASN A 18 8.41 -1.14 3.95
CA ASN A 18 8.46 -2.60 3.88
C ASN A 18 8.45 -3.12 2.44
N ASP A 19 7.90 -2.38 1.49
CA ASP A 19 7.79 -2.83 0.10
C ASP A 19 9.15 -2.84 -0.62
N ASP A 20 9.98 -1.80 -0.43
CA ASP A 20 11.23 -1.63 -1.17
C ASP A 20 12.35 -0.84 -0.43
N ASN A 21 12.24 -0.66 0.88
CA ASN A 21 13.15 0.16 1.71
C ASN A 21 13.32 1.59 1.17
N SER A 22 12.27 2.20 0.64
CA SER A 22 12.27 3.62 0.27
C SER A 22 11.09 4.37 0.88
N GLY A 23 11.25 5.68 1.06
CA GLY A 23 10.19 6.60 1.47
C GLY A 23 9.29 7.04 0.30
N ASN A 24 9.58 6.61 -0.93
CA ASN A 24 8.82 7.03 -2.11
C ASN A 24 7.38 6.52 -2.07
N ASP A 25 6.50 7.29 -2.70
CA ASP A 25 5.07 7.02 -2.73
C ASP A 25 4.78 5.71 -3.48
N LYS A 26 4.01 4.82 -2.84
CA LYS A 26 3.53 3.54 -3.35
C LYS A 26 2.08 3.62 -3.83
N SER A 27 1.48 4.80 -3.81
CA SER A 27 0.20 5.03 -4.46
C SER A 27 0.32 4.95 -5.99
N PRO A 28 -0.79 4.90 -6.74
CA PRO A 28 -0.77 4.98 -8.20
C PRO A 28 -0.12 6.25 -8.76
N TYR A 29 0.12 7.29 -7.95
CA TYR A 29 0.73 8.54 -8.36
C TYR A 29 2.26 8.52 -8.31
N ALA A 30 2.85 7.60 -7.54
CA ALA A 30 4.29 7.31 -7.52
C ALA A 30 5.18 8.56 -7.40
N GLN A 31 4.78 9.51 -6.56
CA GLN A 31 5.55 10.72 -6.29
C GLN A 31 6.91 10.40 -5.63
N SER A 32 7.95 11.11 -6.06
CA SER A 32 9.25 11.07 -5.39
C SER A 32 9.16 11.81 -4.06
N ALA A 33 9.64 11.16 -2.99
CA ALA A 33 9.71 11.76 -1.67
C ALA A 33 11.08 12.42 -1.44
N THR A 34 11.12 13.44 -0.59
CA THR A 34 12.36 14.11 -0.17
C THR A 34 12.54 13.95 1.33
N LEU A 35 13.65 13.35 1.75
CA LEU A 35 14.08 13.27 3.15
C LEU A 35 14.76 14.57 3.57
N ALA A 36 14.49 15.02 4.79
CA ALA A 36 15.13 16.17 5.42
C ALA A 36 15.93 15.74 6.66
N GLY A 37 16.90 16.56 7.05
CA GLY A 37 17.77 16.28 8.20
C GLY A 37 18.65 15.04 7.97
N THR A 38 18.68 14.17 8.96
CA THR A 38 19.30 12.85 8.96
C THR A 38 18.30 11.70 8.79
N ALA A 39 17.03 12.02 8.47
CA ALA A 39 15.97 11.05 8.29
C ALA A 39 16.41 9.93 7.34
N SER A 40 16.10 8.69 7.71
CA SER A 40 16.52 7.54 6.93
C SER A 40 15.41 6.51 6.81
N VAL A 41 15.50 5.70 5.76
CA VAL A 41 14.60 4.57 5.56
C VAL A 41 15.40 3.30 5.69
N ALA A 42 15.10 2.52 6.73
CA ALA A 42 15.84 1.31 7.06
C ALA A 42 14.89 0.27 7.66
N SER A 43 15.17 -1.01 7.38
CA SER A 43 14.45 -2.14 7.99
C SER A 43 12.92 -2.07 7.88
N GLY A 44 12.40 -1.54 6.77
CA GLY A 44 10.97 -1.42 6.54
C GLY A 44 10.26 -0.27 7.28
N ALA A 45 11.00 0.73 7.78
CA ALA A 45 10.43 1.93 8.39
C ALA A 45 11.20 3.22 8.00
N LEU A 46 10.51 4.35 8.10
CA LEU A 46 11.11 5.68 8.20
C LEU A 46 11.55 5.89 9.65
N VAL A 47 12.81 6.29 9.86
CA VAL A 47 13.44 6.56 11.16
C VAL A 47 13.67 8.06 11.29
N LEU A 48 13.22 8.63 12.41
CA LEU A 48 13.17 10.06 12.68
C LEU A 48 13.72 10.34 14.09
N ASP A 49 14.45 11.45 14.24
CA ASP A 49 15.24 11.79 15.44
C ASP A 49 14.56 12.76 16.43
N GLY A 50 13.32 13.18 16.16
CA GLY A 50 12.60 14.14 17.00
C GLY A 50 13.09 15.59 16.93
N ASN A 51 14.00 15.95 16.01
CA ASN A 51 14.60 17.30 15.98
C ASN A 51 14.66 17.95 14.60
N SER A 52 14.99 17.22 13.54
CA SER A 52 15.09 17.81 12.18
C SER A 52 14.60 16.92 11.05
N ASP A 53 14.21 15.71 11.41
CA ASP A 53 13.94 14.64 10.48
C ASP A 53 12.47 14.63 10.06
N TYR A 54 12.23 14.58 8.75
CA TYR A 54 10.91 14.37 8.18
C TYR A 54 11.03 13.95 6.72
N LEU A 55 9.92 13.49 6.16
CA LEU A 55 9.79 13.13 4.75
C LEU A 55 8.68 13.99 4.11
N THR A 56 8.90 14.48 2.89
CA THR A 56 7.88 15.25 2.15
C THR A 56 7.56 14.67 0.79
N PHE A 57 6.33 14.92 0.35
CA PHE A 57 5.86 14.68 -1.02
C PHE A 57 5.36 16.00 -1.61
N PRO A 58 5.62 16.25 -2.90
CA PRO A 58 5.15 17.45 -3.57
C PRO A 58 3.61 17.52 -3.60
N ASP A 59 3.09 18.74 -3.47
CA ASP A 59 1.71 19.03 -3.83
C ASP A 59 1.55 19.06 -5.35
N THR A 60 0.63 18.25 -5.87
CA THR A 60 0.41 18.12 -7.31
C THR A 60 -1.08 17.98 -7.60
N ALA A 61 -1.49 18.32 -8.82
CA ALA A 61 -2.87 18.13 -9.25
C ALA A 61 -3.34 16.66 -9.17
N SER A 62 -2.43 15.68 -9.16
CA SER A 62 -2.77 14.26 -9.15
C SER A 62 -3.04 13.71 -7.74
N ASN A 63 -2.41 14.27 -6.70
CA ASN A 63 -2.65 13.93 -5.29
C ASN A 63 -3.51 14.95 -4.52
N SER A 64 -3.97 16.04 -5.17
CA SER A 64 -4.89 17.02 -4.57
C SER A 64 -6.21 16.38 -4.13
N LEU A 65 -6.73 16.90 -3.01
CA LEU A 65 -7.99 16.51 -2.39
C LEU A 65 -9.15 17.48 -2.67
N PHE A 66 -8.93 18.59 -3.38
CA PHE A 66 -9.94 19.65 -3.55
C PHE A 66 -11.30 19.19 -4.07
N SER A 67 -11.29 18.19 -4.94
CA SER A 67 -12.51 17.64 -5.55
C SER A 67 -13.16 16.54 -4.72
N ARG A 68 -12.66 16.29 -3.50
CA ARG A 68 -13.10 15.22 -2.61
C ARG A 68 -13.78 15.81 -1.38
N ASN A 69 -14.94 15.26 -1.05
CA ASN A 69 -15.64 15.57 0.18
C ASN A 69 -15.40 14.48 1.23
N GLU A 70 -14.25 13.82 1.16
CA GLU A 70 -13.87 12.70 2.01
C GLU A 70 -12.33 12.61 2.14
N LEU A 71 -11.85 12.06 3.24
CA LEU A 71 -10.44 11.92 3.56
C LEU A 71 -10.22 10.70 4.48
N THR A 72 -9.08 10.03 4.34
CA THR A 72 -8.50 9.21 5.42
C THR A 72 -7.01 9.51 5.57
N LEU A 73 -6.55 9.81 6.79
CA LEU A 73 -5.14 9.79 7.17
C LEU A 73 -4.87 8.54 7.98
N PHE A 74 -3.71 7.91 7.81
CA PHE A 74 -3.37 6.73 8.58
C PHE A 74 -1.86 6.59 8.78
N ALA A 75 -1.49 5.91 9.86
CA ALA A 75 -0.13 5.46 10.06
C ALA A 75 -0.02 4.23 10.98
N TRP A 76 0.99 3.41 10.72
CA TRP A 76 1.61 2.52 11.71
C TRP A 76 2.89 3.18 12.21
N PHE A 77 3.02 3.35 13.52
CA PHE A 77 4.19 3.98 14.12
C PHE A 77 4.58 3.35 15.47
N ASN A 78 5.80 3.65 15.91
CA ASN A 78 6.30 3.40 17.25
C ASN A 78 7.13 4.63 17.66
N VAL A 79 6.76 5.26 18.77
CA VAL A 79 7.40 6.47 19.27
C VAL A 79 8.50 6.10 20.27
N ASP A 80 9.69 6.69 20.14
CA ASP A 80 10.84 6.41 21.01
C ASP A 80 10.77 7.23 22.30
N THR A 81 10.46 8.51 22.18
CA THR A 81 10.18 9.40 23.32
C THR A 81 8.98 10.30 23.04
N LEU A 82 8.23 10.63 24.10
CA LEU A 82 7.22 11.68 24.06
C LEU A 82 7.85 12.95 24.62
N ASP A 83 7.63 14.07 23.93
CA ASP A 83 8.20 15.37 24.28
C ASP A 83 7.09 16.30 24.78
N THR A 84 7.51 17.37 25.44
CA THR A 84 6.70 18.55 25.77
C THR A 84 6.19 19.34 24.56
N THR A 85 6.65 18.99 23.35
CA THR A 85 6.14 19.49 22.08
C THR A 85 5.35 18.37 21.38
N ALA A 86 4.29 18.74 20.65
CA ALA A 86 3.50 17.78 19.91
C ALA A 86 4.36 17.15 18.80
N GLN A 87 4.01 15.92 18.39
CA GLN A 87 4.76 15.19 17.36
C GLN A 87 3.86 14.85 16.18
N THR A 88 4.16 15.40 15.01
CA THR A 88 3.36 15.23 13.81
C THR A 88 3.66 13.89 13.14
N ILE A 89 2.60 13.11 12.91
CA ILE A 89 2.69 11.83 12.21
C ILE A 89 2.59 12.08 10.70
N ILE A 90 1.54 12.78 10.27
CA ILE A 90 1.33 13.16 8.87
C ILE A 90 0.55 14.48 8.79
N ALA A 91 0.95 15.37 7.89
CA ALA A 91 0.31 16.68 7.74
C ALA A 91 0.37 17.21 6.30
N LYS A 92 -0.56 18.11 6.01
CA LYS A 92 -0.46 19.13 4.96
C LYS A 92 -0.88 20.43 5.64
N TYR A 93 0.08 21.02 6.36
CA TYR A 93 -0.21 22.02 7.38
C TYR A 93 0.97 22.99 7.53
N ASP A 94 0.74 24.25 7.16
CA ASP A 94 1.60 25.38 7.55
C ASP A 94 0.78 26.48 8.25
N ASP A 95 1.03 26.65 9.55
CA ASP A 95 0.35 27.61 10.40
C ASP A 95 0.65 29.06 10.00
N GLY A 96 1.93 29.35 9.78
CA GLY A 96 2.49 30.68 9.60
C GLY A 96 2.19 31.28 8.23
N ASN A 97 1.93 30.43 7.25
CA ASN A 97 1.54 30.83 5.90
C ASN A 97 0.03 30.75 5.63
N ASN A 98 -0.80 30.46 6.65
CA ASN A 98 -2.24 30.22 6.49
C ASN A 98 -2.55 29.14 5.45
N ASN A 99 -1.78 28.05 5.47
CA ASN A 99 -1.83 26.97 4.50
C ASN A 99 -2.14 25.63 5.17
N ARG A 100 -3.12 25.65 6.09
CA ARG A 100 -3.56 24.49 6.86
C ARG A 100 -4.62 23.71 6.08
N ALA A 101 -4.41 22.43 5.84
CA ALA A 101 -5.44 21.54 5.29
C ALA A 101 -5.84 20.46 6.31
N TYR A 102 -4.88 19.61 6.71
CA TYR A 102 -5.12 18.52 7.64
C TYR A 102 -3.84 18.15 8.39
N MET A 103 -4.01 17.58 9.59
CA MET A 103 -2.91 17.08 10.40
C MET A 103 -3.37 15.93 11.28
N LEU A 104 -2.49 14.96 11.48
CA LEU A 104 -2.59 13.89 12.47
C LEU A 104 -1.30 13.89 13.30
N ARG A 105 -1.42 14.03 14.62
CA ARG A 105 -0.29 14.14 15.54
C ARG A 105 -0.53 13.46 16.88
N ILE A 106 0.53 13.33 17.66
CA ILE A 106 0.49 13.04 19.09
C ILE A 106 0.49 14.38 19.83
N GLU A 107 -0.48 14.58 20.72
CA GLU A 107 -0.61 15.81 21.51
C GLU A 107 0.35 15.82 22.71
N ALA A 108 1.02 16.95 22.94
CA ALA A 108 2.17 17.05 23.84
C ALA A 108 1.84 16.86 25.33
N THR A 109 0.63 17.28 25.74
CA THR A 109 0.28 17.31 27.18
C THR A 109 -0.46 16.06 27.62
N SER A 110 -1.25 15.47 26.72
CA SER A 110 -2.11 14.33 26.98
C SER A 110 -1.53 13.02 26.45
N ASP A 111 -0.49 13.07 25.60
CA ASP A 111 0.09 11.92 24.91
C ASP A 111 -0.95 11.16 24.06
N THR A 112 -2.05 11.82 23.67
CA THR A 112 -3.14 11.21 22.89
C THR A 112 -3.00 11.53 21.40
N ILE A 113 -3.81 10.87 20.58
CA ILE A 113 -3.93 11.20 19.16
C ILE A 113 -4.87 12.39 18.98
N ARG A 114 -4.41 13.39 18.21
CA ARG A 114 -5.18 14.57 17.82
C ARG A 114 -5.14 14.78 16.30
N SER A 115 -6.25 15.25 15.76
CA SER A 115 -6.45 15.45 14.32
C SER A 115 -7.15 16.76 14.03
N PHE A 116 -6.66 17.50 13.04
CA PHE A 116 -7.24 18.76 12.60
C PHE A 116 -7.68 18.70 11.15
N LEU A 117 -8.78 19.39 10.84
CA LEU A 117 -9.18 19.74 9.49
C LEU A 117 -9.42 21.24 9.41
N SER A 118 -8.97 21.85 8.32
CA SER A 118 -9.13 23.27 8.02
C SER A 118 -9.83 23.40 6.69
N PHE A 119 -10.85 24.27 6.62
CA PHE A 119 -11.57 24.58 5.39
C PHE A 119 -10.98 25.79 4.65
N GLY A 120 -10.36 26.73 5.37
CA GLY A 120 -9.95 28.03 4.83
C GLY A 120 -8.48 28.39 5.04
N GLY A 121 -7.64 27.43 5.41
CA GLY A 121 -6.19 27.61 5.60
C GLY A 121 -5.78 28.32 6.90
N THR A 122 -6.72 28.98 7.59
CA THR A 122 -6.45 29.97 8.65
C THR A 122 -6.82 29.50 10.05
N ALA A 123 -7.56 28.39 10.19
CA ALA A 123 -8.01 27.88 11.47
C ALA A 123 -8.28 26.38 11.42
N ASN A 124 -8.16 25.72 12.57
CA ASN A 124 -8.60 24.33 12.74
C ASN A 124 -10.12 24.35 12.93
N ASN A 125 -10.86 24.00 11.89
CA ASN A 125 -12.32 24.04 11.88
C ASN A 125 -12.96 22.77 12.44
N SER A 126 -12.26 21.63 12.38
CA SER A 126 -12.54 20.46 13.21
C SER A 126 -11.26 20.05 13.92
N ASP A 127 -11.42 19.66 15.17
CA ASP A 127 -10.36 19.38 16.12
C ASP A 127 -10.84 18.26 17.03
N ILE A 128 -10.36 17.06 16.75
CA ILE A 128 -10.73 15.87 17.52
C ILE A 128 -9.51 15.32 18.22
N GLU A 129 -9.71 14.94 19.47
CA GLU A 129 -8.70 14.31 20.31
C GLU A 129 -9.25 13.00 20.89
N THR A 130 -8.43 11.96 20.88
CA THR A 130 -8.76 10.67 21.54
C THR A 130 -8.50 10.75 23.04
N SER A 131 -9.04 9.81 23.81
CA SER A 131 -8.77 9.69 25.26
C SER A 131 -7.71 8.64 25.62
N GLU A 132 -7.25 7.84 24.65
CA GLU A 132 -6.24 6.80 24.87
C GLU A 132 -4.84 7.38 24.68
N THR A 133 -4.01 7.21 25.70
CA THR A 133 -2.62 7.66 25.72
C THR A 133 -1.73 6.69 24.95
N ILE A 134 -0.85 7.25 24.14
CA ILE A 134 0.23 6.55 23.44
C ILE A 134 1.37 6.31 24.42
N THR A 135 1.97 5.11 24.37
CA THR A 135 3.12 4.75 25.21
C THR A 135 4.35 4.52 24.32
N PRO A 136 5.53 5.08 24.68
CA PRO A 136 6.77 4.82 23.96
C PRO A 136 7.11 3.34 23.85
N GLY A 137 7.76 2.95 22.76
CA GLY A 137 8.14 1.57 22.49
C GLY A 137 6.98 0.65 22.08
N THR A 138 5.75 1.16 21.96
CA THR A 138 4.55 0.39 21.56
C THR A 138 4.14 0.72 20.13
N ASP A 139 3.79 -0.32 19.36
CA ASP A 139 3.26 -0.15 18.01
C ASP A 139 1.79 0.26 18.02
N TYR A 140 1.46 1.34 17.32
CA TYR A 140 0.09 1.80 17.15
C TYR A 140 -0.29 1.89 15.68
N PHE A 141 -1.53 1.52 15.37
CA PHE A 141 -2.18 1.85 14.11
C PHE A 141 -3.23 2.92 14.35
N VAL A 142 -2.99 4.10 13.79
CA VAL A 142 -3.89 5.25 13.93
C VAL A 142 -4.49 5.60 12.59
N VAL A 143 -5.79 5.92 12.61
CA VAL A 143 -6.51 6.34 11.41
C VAL A 143 -7.45 7.48 11.77
N THR A 144 -7.49 8.52 10.95
CA THR A 144 -8.55 9.52 11.02
C THR A 144 -9.30 9.56 9.70
N THR A 145 -10.62 9.64 9.76
CA THR A 145 -11.48 9.66 8.57
C THR A 145 -12.39 10.87 8.61
N TRP A 146 -12.68 11.43 7.46
CA TRP A 146 -13.76 12.37 7.27
C TRP A 146 -14.60 11.97 6.06
N ASP A 147 -15.91 11.84 6.24
CA ASP A 147 -16.86 11.36 5.22
C ASP A 147 -17.72 12.48 4.62
N GLY A 148 -17.33 13.73 4.84
CA GLY A 148 -18.12 14.91 4.45
C GLY A 148 -19.08 15.39 5.54
N ALA A 149 -19.29 14.60 6.59
CA ALA A 149 -20.18 14.92 7.71
C ALA A 149 -19.60 14.63 9.09
N HIS A 150 -18.75 13.62 9.24
CA HIS A 150 -18.14 13.22 10.51
C HIS A 150 -16.64 13.08 10.40
N HIS A 151 -15.91 13.77 11.27
CA HIS A 151 -14.49 13.57 11.48
C HIS A 151 -14.28 12.60 12.64
N LYS A 152 -13.55 11.52 12.41
CA LYS A 152 -13.41 10.41 13.36
C LYS A 152 -11.96 10.01 13.53
N ALA A 153 -11.60 9.49 14.69
CA ALA A 153 -10.30 8.88 14.94
C ALA A 153 -10.44 7.45 15.48
N PHE A 154 -9.52 6.60 15.05
CA PHE A 154 -9.44 5.19 15.38
C PHE A 154 -8.02 4.87 15.86
N ILE A 155 -7.92 4.02 16.88
CA ILE A 155 -6.64 3.45 17.34
C ILE A 155 -6.82 1.92 17.35
N ASN A 156 -5.87 1.22 16.73
CA ASN A 156 -5.82 -0.24 16.66
C ASN A 156 -7.13 -0.86 16.15
N GLY A 157 -7.73 -0.23 15.14
CA GLY A 157 -8.96 -0.72 14.50
C GLY A 157 -10.27 -0.31 15.17
N VAL A 158 -10.22 0.40 16.31
CA VAL A 158 -11.40 0.75 17.12
C VAL A 158 -11.63 2.26 17.11
N GLU A 159 -12.87 2.70 16.85
CA GLU A 159 -13.26 4.11 16.90
C GLU A 159 -13.09 4.65 18.34
N LYS A 160 -12.44 5.80 18.48
CA LYS A 160 -12.17 6.45 19.78
C LYS A 160 -12.93 7.75 19.95
N THR A 161 -13.16 8.47 18.86
CA THR A 161 -13.92 9.73 18.88
C THR A 161 -14.52 10.03 17.51
N SER A 162 -15.59 10.83 17.50
CA SER A 162 -16.31 11.28 16.33
C SER A 162 -16.92 12.66 16.61
N GLU A 163 -16.75 13.59 15.67
CA GLU A 163 -17.34 14.93 15.70
C GLU A 163 -18.11 15.17 14.40
N PHE A 164 -19.22 15.92 14.47
CA PHE A 164 -19.87 16.42 13.26
C PHE A 164 -19.06 17.57 12.64
N TYR A 165 -18.68 17.43 11.38
CA TYR A 165 -17.96 18.44 10.63
C TYR A 165 -18.35 18.41 9.14
N SER A 166 -18.83 19.53 8.63
CA SER A 166 -19.26 19.69 7.23
C SER A 166 -18.52 20.81 6.50
N GLY A 167 -17.39 21.27 7.05
CA GLY A 167 -16.71 22.48 6.58
C GLY A 167 -15.97 22.30 5.25
N GLY A 168 -15.51 21.09 4.90
CA GLY A 168 -14.63 20.88 3.76
C GLY A 168 -13.17 20.71 4.17
N ILE A 169 -12.28 20.56 3.19
CA ILE A 169 -10.82 20.61 3.41
C ILE A 169 -10.25 21.68 2.47
N PHE A 170 -9.38 22.52 3.01
CA PHE A 170 -8.71 23.57 2.26
C PHE A 170 -7.76 22.96 1.23
N ASP A 171 -7.88 23.39 -0.03
CA ASP A 171 -6.92 23.05 -1.09
C ASP A 171 -5.78 24.06 -1.08
N GLY A 172 -4.96 23.94 -0.04
CA GLY A 172 -3.69 24.64 0.08
C GLY A 172 -2.62 24.02 -0.82
N ASN A 173 -1.51 24.73 -1.02
CA ASN A 173 -0.37 24.25 -1.81
C ASN A 173 0.79 23.71 -0.95
N GLU A 174 0.55 23.47 0.35
CA GLU A 174 1.57 22.93 1.26
C GLU A 174 2.00 21.52 0.84
N LEU A 175 3.24 21.14 1.10
CA LEU A 175 3.70 19.77 0.90
C LEU A 175 2.93 18.81 1.82
N VAL A 176 2.84 17.54 1.43
CA VAL A 176 2.44 16.49 2.37
C VAL A 176 3.69 16.05 3.11
N SER A 177 3.72 16.19 4.43
CA SER A 177 4.83 15.77 5.29
C SER A 177 4.46 14.56 6.15
N ILE A 178 5.45 13.73 6.42
CA ILE A 178 5.42 12.66 7.42
C ILE A 178 6.54 12.96 8.41
N GLY A 179 6.21 13.05 9.70
CA GLY A 179 7.17 13.30 10.76
C GLY A 179 7.38 14.76 11.18
N ALA A 180 6.71 15.73 10.55
CA ALA A 180 6.75 17.15 10.95
C ALA A 180 5.54 17.92 10.41
N SER A 181 5.21 19.05 11.05
CA SER A 181 4.33 20.09 10.51
C SER A 181 5.13 21.37 10.25
N PHE A 182 4.48 22.43 9.78
CA PHE A 182 5.15 23.70 9.49
C PHE A 182 4.47 24.88 10.16
N ASN A 183 5.28 25.88 10.50
CA ASN A 183 4.86 27.23 10.85
C ASN A 183 5.87 28.19 10.23
N THR A 184 5.80 28.37 8.91
CA THR A 184 6.87 28.91 8.06
C THR A 184 8.13 28.03 7.99
N THR A 185 8.51 27.36 9.08
CA THR A 185 9.60 26.40 9.19
C THR A 185 9.10 25.10 9.80
N ALA A 186 9.80 23.99 9.56
CA ALA A 186 9.42 22.70 10.12
C ALA A 186 9.45 22.71 11.66
N GLU A 187 8.46 22.07 12.27
CA GLU A 187 8.28 21.92 13.72
C GLU A 187 7.53 20.61 14.04
N GLU A 188 7.29 20.36 15.34
CA GLU A 188 6.57 19.17 15.82
C GLU A 188 7.16 17.85 15.28
N PHE A 189 8.49 17.73 15.34
CA PHE A 189 9.22 16.59 14.80
C PHE A 189 8.89 15.30 15.55
N PHE A 190 8.66 14.23 14.80
CA PHE A 190 8.39 12.91 15.35
C PHE A 190 9.69 12.21 15.76
N ASP A 191 9.70 11.61 16.96
CA ASP A 191 10.83 10.81 17.47
C ASP A 191 10.48 9.32 17.44
N GLY A 192 11.11 8.56 16.54
CA GLY A 192 10.93 7.11 16.43
C GLY A 192 10.73 6.62 15.01
N THR A 193 9.83 5.64 14.83
CA THR A 193 9.67 4.92 13.56
C THR A 193 8.25 4.94 13.00
N ILE A 194 8.13 5.18 11.69
CA ILE A 194 6.87 5.11 10.95
C ILE A 194 6.99 4.03 9.86
N TYR A 195 6.18 2.97 9.96
CA TYR A 195 6.25 1.79 9.09
C TYR A 195 5.37 1.92 7.85
N GLN A 196 4.21 2.55 8.01
CA GLN A 196 3.27 2.83 6.94
C GLN A 196 2.61 4.15 7.26
N ALA A 197 2.44 5.02 6.28
CA ALA A 197 1.63 6.22 6.45
C ALA A 197 1.10 6.71 5.12
N GLY A 198 -0.04 7.39 5.12
CA GLY A 198 -0.58 7.90 3.88
C GLY A 198 -1.88 8.68 4.01
N VAL A 199 -2.30 9.14 2.83
CA VAL A 199 -3.50 9.94 2.60
C VAL A 199 -4.36 9.22 1.57
N SER A 200 -5.63 9.09 1.86
CA SER A 200 -6.64 8.54 0.96
C SER A 200 -7.69 9.61 0.63
N GLY A 201 -8.10 9.68 -0.63
CA GLY A 201 -9.14 10.60 -1.10
C GLY A 201 -10.57 10.11 -0.84
N ARG A 202 -10.74 9.16 0.09
CA ARG A 202 -12.03 8.62 0.53
C ARG A 202 -12.05 8.36 2.03
N ALA A 203 -13.24 8.28 2.60
CA ALA A 203 -13.42 7.77 3.96
C ALA A 203 -13.34 6.24 3.95
N TRP A 204 -12.53 5.67 4.83
CA TRP A 204 -12.52 4.23 5.08
C TRP A 204 -13.59 3.85 6.09
N SER A 205 -14.29 2.74 5.82
CA SER A 205 -15.25 2.18 6.77
C SER A 205 -14.53 1.58 7.99
N PRO A 206 -15.19 1.53 9.17
CA PRO A 206 -14.62 0.87 10.35
C PRO A 206 -14.14 -0.56 10.09
N GLN A 207 -14.85 -1.32 9.25
CA GLN A 207 -14.44 -2.68 8.88
C GLN A 207 -13.15 -2.71 8.05
N GLN A 208 -12.93 -1.75 7.13
CA GLN A 208 -11.68 -1.65 6.38
C GLN A 208 -10.52 -1.31 7.31
N ILE A 209 -10.73 -0.39 8.25
CA ILE A 209 -9.73 0.01 9.24
C ILE A 209 -9.36 -1.18 10.14
N ALA A 210 -10.36 -1.89 10.68
CA ALA A 210 -10.14 -3.08 11.50
C ALA A 210 -9.42 -4.18 10.70
N ASN A 211 -9.76 -4.38 9.43
CA ASN A 211 -9.07 -5.34 8.59
C ASN A 211 -7.60 -4.94 8.35
N LEU A 212 -7.30 -3.66 8.05
CA LEU A 212 -5.92 -3.17 7.87
C LEU A 212 -5.09 -3.33 9.15
N PHE A 213 -5.68 -3.06 10.31
CA PHE A 213 -5.04 -3.31 11.60
C PHE A 213 -4.62 -4.77 11.76
N HIS A 214 -5.54 -5.71 11.48
CA HIS A 214 -5.25 -7.14 11.59
C HIS A 214 -4.23 -7.66 10.57
N LEU A 215 -3.99 -6.94 9.45
CA LEU A 215 -2.91 -7.28 8.52
C LEU A 215 -1.53 -6.93 9.09
N GLY A 216 -1.46 -5.98 10.04
CA GLY A 216 -0.26 -5.61 10.77
C GLY A 216 0.66 -4.64 10.01
N LYS A 217 1.60 -4.05 10.75
CA LYS A 217 2.54 -3.02 10.25
C LYS A 217 3.49 -3.49 9.16
N THR A 218 3.72 -4.80 9.04
CA THR A 218 4.58 -5.40 7.99
C THR A 218 3.81 -5.80 6.73
N TYR A 219 2.50 -5.54 6.68
CA TYR A 219 1.69 -5.84 5.51
C TYR A 219 2.19 -5.08 4.28
N ARG A 220 2.21 -5.77 3.13
CA ARG A 220 2.59 -5.21 1.85
C ARG A 220 1.35 -5.00 0.98
N VAL A 221 1.14 -3.76 0.53
CA VAL A 221 0.00 -3.38 -0.34
C VAL A 221 0.29 -3.70 -1.80
N ILE A 222 1.57 -3.62 -2.18
CA ILE A 222 2.02 -4.31 -3.38
C ILE A 222 1.83 -5.78 -3.05
N GLU A 223 0.92 -6.44 -3.77
CA GLU A 223 0.86 -7.90 -3.73
C GLU A 223 2.30 -8.39 -3.76
N PRO A 224 2.76 -9.26 -2.82
CA PRO A 224 4.06 -9.89 -3.00
C PRO A 224 4.08 -10.32 -4.45
N LYS A 225 5.11 -9.92 -5.22
CA LYS A 225 5.25 -10.30 -6.63
C LYS A 225 4.66 -11.69 -6.72
N LYS A 226 3.52 -11.85 -7.40
CA LYS A 226 2.92 -13.17 -7.56
C LYS A 226 3.92 -13.91 -8.42
N GLU A 227 4.89 -14.52 -7.76
CA GLU A 227 5.84 -15.39 -8.39
C GLU A 227 5.00 -16.52 -8.95
N LEU A 228 5.09 -16.69 -10.25
CA LEU A 228 4.58 -17.87 -10.91
C LEU A 228 5.61 -18.98 -10.63
N LEU A 229 5.56 -19.49 -9.40
CA LEU A 229 6.34 -20.63 -8.93
C LEU A 229 5.64 -21.91 -9.43
N PHE A 230 6.17 -22.52 -10.48
CA PHE A 230 5.94 -23.93 -10.76
C PHE A 230 6.98 -24.75 -9.99
N SER A 231 6.76 -24.93 -8.69
CA SER A 231 7.38 -26.02 -7.96
C SER A 231 6.70 -26.12 -6.61
N GLU A 232 5.79 -27.07 -6.48
CA GLU A 232 5.63 -27.93 -5.30
C GLU A 232 4.55 -28.97 -5.62
N ASN A 233 4.78 -30.22 -5.25
CA ASN A 233 3.88 -31.35 -5.50
C ASN A 233 2.42 -30.97 -5.15
N PHE A 234 1.55 -30.93 -6.15
CA PHE A 234 0.12 -30.75 -5.91
C PHE A 234 -0.44 -31.98 -5.19
N GLY A 235 -0.45 -31.95 -3.86
CA GLY A 235 -1.32 -32.81 -3.05
C GLY A 235 -2.76 -32.62 -3.52
N GLY A 236 -3.45 -33.73 -3.81
CA GLY A 236 -4.59 -33.78 -4.73
C GLY A 236 -5.89 -33.11 -4.32
N SER A 237 -5.93 -31.80 -4.00
CA SER A 237 -7.21 -31.09 -3.80
C SER A 237 -7.26 -29.58 -4.07
N ASN A 238 -6.21 -28.91 -4.58
CA ASN A 238 -6.30 -27.46 -4.85
C ASN A 238 -6.07 -27.12 -6.33
N VAL A 239 -7.14 -26.72 -7.03
CA VAL A 239 -7.09 -26.29 -8.44
C VAL A 239 -7.12 -24.76 -8.51
N LEU A 240 -6.07 -24.15 -9.08
CA LEU A 240 -5.99 -22.71 -9.38
C LEU A 240 -6.71 -22.42 -10.71
N SER A 241 -7.98 -22.03 -10.64
CA SER A 241 -8.78 -21.62 -11.82
C SER A 241 -8.59 -20.16 -12.23
N GLN A 242 -7.83 -19.35 -11.49
CA GLN A 242 -7.81 -17.88 -11.66
C GLN A 242 -6.77 -17.32 -12.65
N TYR A 243 -5.80 -18.10 -13.15
CA TYR A 243 -4.67 -17.54 -13.93
C TYR A 243 -4.49 -18.14 -15.34
N ILE A 244 -5.46 -18.93 -15.82
CA ILE A 244 -5.44 -19.49 -17.18
C ILE A 244 -6.58 -18.85 -17.99
N LYS A 245 -6.26 -17.92 -18.90
CA LYS A 245 -7.16 -17.60 -20.02
C LYS A 245 -6.88 -18.58 -21.14
N SER A 246 -7.55 -19.73 -21.14
CA SER A 246 -7.41 -20.67 -22.25
C SER A 246 -8.23 -20.22 -23.45
N GLY A 247 -7.58 -20.18 -24.62
CA GLY A 247 -8.26 -20.39 -25.90
C GLY A 247 -8.11 -21.85 -26.28
N GLY A 248 -8.79 -22.75 -25.57
CA GLY A 248 -8.66 -24.20 -25.76
C GLY A 248 -9.18 -25.01 -24.55
N THR A 249 -9.44 -26.29 -24.75
CA THR A 249 -9.92 -27.23 -23.73
C THR A 249 -8.76 -28.09 -23.24
N PHE A 250 -8.41 -27.99 -21.96
CA PHE A 250 -7.36 -28.79 -21.34
C PHE A 250 -7.96 -29.63 -20.19
N ALA A 251 -7.28 -30.74 -19.87
CA ALA A 251 -7.59 -31.57 -18.72
C ALA A 251 -6.38 -31.62 -17.79
N ILE A 252 -6.63 -31.73 -16.49
CA ILE A 252 -5.61 -32.07 -15.50
C ILE A 252 -5.68 -33.59 -15.32
N GLU A 253 -4.58 -34.29 -15.57
CA GLU A 253 -4.49 -35.75 -15.38
C GLU A 253 -3.48 -36.06 -14.26
N TYR A 254 -3.90 -36.90 -13.31
CA TYR A 254 -3.02 -37.45 -12.28
C TYR A 254 -2.35 -38.71 -12.80
N GLN A 255 -1.02 -38.76 -12.83
CA GLN A 255 -0.28 -39.94 -13.26
C GLN A 255 0.12 -40.78 -12.04
N ASN A 256 -0.53 -41.94 -11.89
CA ASN A 256 -0.33 -42.83 -10.72
C ASN A 256 1.12 -43.32 -10.55
N THR A 257 1.90 -43.41 -11.63
CA THR A 257 3.29 -43.88 -11.60
C THR A 257 4.27 -42.85 -11.06
N THR A 258 4.03 -41.56 -11.28
CA THR A 258 4.93 -40.47 -10.87
C THR A 258 4.40 -39.67 -9.69
N GLY A 259 3.12 -39.87 -9.32
CA GLY A 259 2.47 -39.15 -8.22
C GLY A 259 2.23 -37.67 -8.51
N LYS A 260 2.26 -37.28 -9.78
CA LYS A 260 2.20 -35.88 -10.23
C LYS A 260 0.95 -35.60 -11.06
N ASN A 261 0.48 -34.35 -10.98
CA ASN A 261 -0.58 -33.82 -11.83
C ASN A 261 0.04 -33.11 -13.04
N TYR A 262 -0.52 -33.34 -14.23
CA TYR A 262 -0.03 -32.78 -15.48
C TYR A 262 -1.14 -32.06 -16.24
N LEU A 263 -0.77 -31.00 -16.96
CA LEU A 263 -1.65 -30.38 -17.95
C LEU A 263 -1.59 -31.22 -19.23
N LYS A 264 -2.74 -31.79 -19.61
CA LYS A 264 -2.92 -32.55 -20.84
C LYS A 264 -3.83 -31.78 -21.79
N CYS A 265 -3.36 -31.60 -23.00
CA CYS A 265 -4.14 -31.00 -24.07
C CYS A 265 -5.09 -32.06 -24.67
N LEU A 266 -6.37 -31.73 -24.88
CA LEU A 266 -7.28 -32.64 -25.60
C LEU A 266 -6.92 -32.65 -27.09
N THR A 267 -7.17 -33.79 -27.75
CA THR A 267 -6.88 -33.99 -29.18
C THR A 267 -7.42 -32.84 -30.03
N GLY A 268 -6.54 -32.18 -30.78
CA GLY A 268 -6.90 -31.08 -31.69
C GLY A 268 -7.01 -29.68 -31.04
N THR A 269 -6.46 -29.49 -29.85
CA THR A 269 -6.48 -28.18 -29.16
C THR A 269 -5.08 -27.59 -28.97
N SER A 270 -5.01 -26.25 -28.92
CA SER A 270 -3.80 -25.49 -28.60
C SER A 270 -3.98 -24.80 -27.25
N VAL A 271 -2.91 -24.66 -26.47
CA VAL A 271 -2.94 -23.93 -25.19
C VAL A 271 -2.06 -22.69 -25.30
N THR A 272 -2.69 -21.52 -25.30
CA THR A 272 -1.96 -20.25 -25.18
C THR A 272 -1.88 -19.86 -23.70
N LEU A 273 -0.67 -19.73 -23.16
CA LEU A 273 -0.45 -19.12 -21.86
C LEU A 273 -0.26 -17.62 -22.06
N LYS A 274 -1.31 -16.85 -21.76
CA LYS A 274 -1.23 -15.38 -21.76
C LYS A 274 -0.95 -14.90 -20.35
N THR A 275 0.06 -14.07 -20.20
CA THR A 275 0.26 -13.31 -18.96
C THR A 275 -0.92 -12.34 -18.81
N LEU A 276 -1.43 -12.22 -17.58
CA LEU A 276 -2.42 -11.20 -17.26
C LEU A 276 -1.66 -9.90 -17.04
N THR A 277 -1.99 -8.90 -17.85
CA THR A 277 -1.68 -7.46 -17.73
C THR A 277 -0.49 -6.89 -18.52
N ASN A 278 -0.81 -5.72 -19.05
CA ASN A 278 -0.13 -4.67 -19.81
C ASN A 278 1.24 -4.17 -19.28
N ASP A 279 1.85 -4.84 -18.31
CA ASP A 279 3.10 -4.37 -17.67
C ASP A 279 4.32 -5.23 -18.04
N TRP A 280 4.20 -6.10 -19.04
CA TRP A 280 5.27 -6.97 -19.55
C TRP A 280 5.73 -6.45 -20.92
N ASN A 281 6.92 -5.86 -21.00
CA ASN A 281 7.58 -5.61 -22.28
C ASN A 281 8.49 -6.79 -22.67
N GLY A 282 8.81 -6.85 -23.97
CA GLY A 282 9.78 -7.76 -24.61
C GLY A 282 11.01 -8.17 -23.83
N ALA A 283 11.55 -7.23 -23.05
CA ALA A 283 12.87 -7.32 -22.48
C ALA A 283 12.91 -7.98 -21.09
N ASN A 284 11.75 -8.17 -20.44
CA ASN A 284 11.66 -8.75 -19.10
C ASN A 284 11.61 -10.29 -19.10
N PHE A 285 11.69 -10.90 -20.28
CA PHE A 285 11.50 -12.33 -20.47
C PHE A 285 12.81 -13.02 -20.88
N THR A 286 13.29 -13.96 -20.06
CA THR A 286 14.40 -14.85 -20.45
C THR A 286 14.06 -16.28 -20.05
N ASP A 287 13.44 -17.02 -20.97
CA ASP A 287 13.29 -18.47 -20.84
C ASP A 287 14.63 -19.12 -21.18
N SER A 288 15.32 -19.63 -20.15
CA SER A 288 16.60 -20.31 -20.33
C SER A 288 16.51 -21.84 -20.29
N GLN A 289 15.43 -22.45 -19.76
CA GLN A 289 15.36 -23.91 -19.54
C GLN A 289 13.96 -24.52 -19.53
N THR A 290 13.04 -24.11 -20.41
CA THR A 290 11.82 -24.89 -20.64
C THR A 290 12.17 -26.25 -21.27
N THR A 291 12.05 -27.33 -20.50
CA THR A 291 12.22 -28.71 -20.99
C THR A 291 10.85 -29.37 -21.08
N ILE A 292 10.37 -29.64 -22.30
CA ILE A 292 9.06 -30.27 -22.53
C ILE A 292 9.28 -31.72 -22.98
N ALA A 293 8.53 -32.66 -22.41
CA ALA A 293 8.50 -34.04 -22.87
C ALA A 293 7.48 -34.20 -24.01
N GLY A 294 7.93 -34.38 -25.25
CA GLY A 294 7.06 -34.55 -26.44
C GLY A 294 7.61 -33.84 -27.68
N SER A 295 6.76 -33.61 -28.68
CA SER A 295 7.09 -32.74 -29.85
C SER A 295 6.30 -31.41 -29.90
N PRO A 296 6.04 -30.70 -28.78
CA PRO A 296 5.38 -29.41 -28.84
C PRO A 296 6.32 -28.34 -29.42
N THR A 297 5.73 -27.41 -30.15
CA THR A 297 6.43 -26.24 -30.69
C THR A 297 6.28 -25.06 -29.73
N VAL A 298 7.41 -24.57 -29.23
CA VAL A 298 7.45 -23.37 -28.38
C VAL A 298 7.76 -22.17 -29.26
N THR A 299 6.83 -21.23 -29.32
CA THR A 299 7.04 -19.93 -29.96
C THR A 299 7.18 -18.88 -28.86
N ARG A 300 8.34 -18.23 -28.83
CA ARG A 300 8.65 -17.16 -27.88
C ARG A 300 8.47 -15.83 -28.59
N ASN A 301 7.53 -15.01 -28.13
CA ASN A 301 7.39 -13.64 -28.61
C ASN A 301 7.87 -12.67 -27.53
N THR A 302 7.90 -11.38 -27.86
CA THR A 302 8.29 -10.33 -26.93
C THR A 302 7.37 -10.28 -25.71
N SER A 303 6.06 -10.41 -25.87
CA SER A 303 5.10 -10.27 -24.76
C SER A 303 4.52 -11.58 -24.23
N ASP A 304 4.81 -12.72 -24.87
CA ASP A 304 4.18 -13.99 -24.52
C ASP A 304 5.01 -15.22 -24.91
N VAL A 305 4.62 -16.37 -24.34
CA VAL A 305 5.06 -17.69 -24.78
C VAL A 305 3.84 -18.46 -25.26
N THR A 306 3.86 -18.85 -26.52
CA THR A 306 2.88 -19.76 -27.09
C THR A 306 3.47 -21.16 -27.11
N ILE A 307 2.83 -22.09 -26.41
CA ILE A 307 3.18 -23.51 -26.47
C ILE A 307 2.12 -24.19 -27.33
N THR A 308 2.51 -24.58 -28.55
CA THR A 308 1.64 -25.35 -29.44
C THR A 308 1.89 -26.82 -29.20
N MET A 309 0.87 -27.51 -28.71
CA MET A 309 0.91 -28.93 -28.39
C MET A 309 0.14 -29.72 -29.45
N SER A 310 0.68 -30.86 -29.87
CA SER A 310 0.00 -31.86 -30.67
C SER A 310 -0.78 -32.84 -29.79
N ALA A 311 -1.64 -33.64 -30.40
CA ALA A 311 -2.35 -34.70 -29.69
C ALA A 311 -1.35 -35.65 -28.98
N ASN A 312 -1.53 -35.85 -27.68
CA ASN A 312 -0.69 -36.64 -26.77
C ASN A 312 0.62 -35.99 -26.30
N ASP A 313 0.87 -34.71 -26.59
CA ASP A 313 1.95 -33.99 -25.90
C ASP A 313 1.58 -33.77 -24.43
N ALA A 314 2.59 -33.80 -23.56
CA ALA A 314 2.44 -33.55 -22.12
C ALA A 314 3.44 -32.50 -21.65
N ILE A 315 3.01 -31.60 -20.78
CA ILE A 315 3.90 -30.65 -20.14
C ILE A 315 4.20 -31.14 -18.73
N THR A 316 5.47 -31.47 -18.49
CA THR A 316 5.93 -31.99 -17.19
C THR A 316 6.40 -30.89 -16.25
N ASP A 317 6.85 -29.76 -16.81
CA ASP A 317 7.34 -28.62 -16.05
C ASP A 317 7.33 -27.35 -16.93
N ILE A 318 7.07 -26.19 -16.35
CA ILE A 318 7.23 -24.88 -17.01
C ILE A 318 7.94 -23.99 -16.01
N VAL A 319 9.12 -23.46 -16.33
CA VAL A 319 9.81 -22.51 -15.45
C VAL A 319 9.98 -21.20 -16.20
N VAL A 320 9.19 -20.19 -15.84
CA VAL A 320 9.33 -18.83 -16.38
C VAL A 320 9.99 -17.96 -15.33
N ARG A 321 11.16 -17.39 -15.64
CA ARG A 321 11.90 -16.48 -14.76
C ARG A 321 11.92 -15.06 -15.33
N ARG A 322 11.92 -14.07 -14.43
CA ARG A 322 12.24 -12.67 -14.73
C ARG A 322 13.71 -12.44 -14.33
N ASN A 323 14.45 -11.65 -15.11
CA ASN A 323 15.71 -11.06 -14.65
C ASN A 323 15.46 -9.89 -13.69
#